data_AF-A0A1J3JU95-F1
#
_entry.id   AF-A0A1J3JU95-F1
#
_cell.length_a   1.000
_cell.length_b   1.000
_cell.length_c   1.000
_cell.angle_alpha   90.00
_cell.angle_beta   90.00
_cell.angle_gamma   90.00
#
_symmetry.space_group_name_H-M   'P 1'
#
loop_
_entity.id
_entity.type
_entity.pdbx_description
1 polymer ?
#
loop_
_entity_poly.entity_id
_entity_poly.type
_entity_poly.pdbx_seq_one_letter_code
_entity_poly.pdbx_strand_id
1 'polypeptide(L)'
;IQDRSPEVYFSSKSPHSWIDEAEKLKMIYGDMKKRVEDMVNSGKVINDHRSIQSGQFCGLFDLWADKFTRHDHPTIIKVLQDTDTEIMPNLIYVSREKRRSSPHHFKAGAL
;
A
#
# COMPACT_ATOMS: atom_id res chain seq x y z
N ILE A 1 7.12 -5.83 24.70
CA ILE A 1 7.03 -5.28 23.31
C ILE A 1 5.79 -5.89 22.67
N GLN A 2 4.95 -5.08 22.04
CA GLN A 2 3.71 -5.52 21.39
C GLN A 2 3.89 -5.44 19.87
N ASP A 3 3.42 -6.45 19.14
CA ASP A 3 3.47 -6.44 17.67
C ASP A 3 2.58 -5.32 17.11
N ARG A 4 3.08 -4.64 16.07
CA ARG A 4 2.40 -3.52 15.41
C ARG A 4 1.73 -3.92 14.10
N SER A 5 1.93 -5.15 13.62
CA SER A 5 1.22 -5.71 12.49
C SER A 5 -0.23 -6.04 12.89
N PRO A 6 -1.25 -5.46 12.22
CA PRO A 6 -2.65 -5.74 12.53
C PRO A 6 -3.01 -7.23 12.39
N GLU A 7 -2.44 -7.92 11.40
CA GLU A 7 -2.68 -9.36 11.17
C GLU A 7 -2.21 -10.20 12.37
N VAL A 8 -1.00 -9.93 12.86
CA VAL A 8 -0.42 -10.63 14.01
C VAL A 8 -1.14 -10.24 15.30
N TYR A 9 -1.49 -8.96 15.44
CA TYR A 9 -2.16 -8.44 16.61
C TYR A 9 -3.56 -9.06 16.82
N PHE A 10 -4.34 -9.17 15.73
CA PHE A 10 -5.71 -9.69 15.81
C PHE A 10 -5.80 -11.22 15.73
N SER A 11 -4.75 -11.92 15.33
CA SER A 11 -4.68 -13.40 15.38
C SER A 11 -4.31 -13.95 16.76
N SER A 12 -3.60 -13.16 17.59
CA SER A 12 -3.00 -13.63 18.85
C SER A 12 -3.85 -13.39 20.11
N LYS A 13 -4.94 -12.61 20.03
CA LYS A 13 -5.74 -12.22 21.22
C LYS A 13 -7.07 -12.97 21.34
N SER A 14 -7.28 -13.59 22.50
CA SER A 14 -8.57 -14.16 22.92
C SER A 14 -9.65 -13.07 23.06
N PRO A 15 -10.92 -13.33 22.71
CA PRO A 15 -12.02 -12.34 22.72
C PRO A 15 -12.33 -11.72 24.09
N HIS A 16 -11.90 -12.32 25.20
CA HIS A 16 -12.41 -12.00 26.54
C HIS A 16 -11.84 -10.72 27.20
N SER A 17 -11.09 -9.89 26.47
CA SER A 17 -10.49 -8.64 26.98
C SER A 17 -10.54 -7.48 25.98
N TRP A 18 -11.47 -7.50 25.03
CA TRP A 18 -11.53 -6.48 24.00
C TRP A 18 -12.38 -5.32 24.49
N ILE A 19 -11.77 -4.14 24.57
CA ILE A 19 -12.46 -2.87 24.75
C ILE A 19 -13.19 -2.57 23.43
N ASP A 20 -14.35 -1.90 23.47
CA ASP A 20 -15.16 -1.54 22.29
C ASP A 20 -14.34 -0.90 21.15
N GLU A 21 -13.31 -0.13 21.49
CA GLU A 21 -12.36 0.47 20.54
C GLU A 21 -11.57 -0.57 19.73
N ALA A 22 -11.14 -1.67 20.36
CA ALA A 22 -10.40 -2.73 19.70
C ALA A 22 -11.27 -3.51 18.71
N GLU A 23 -12.54 -3.71 19.03
CA GLU A 23 -13.51 -4.33 18.12
C GLU A 23 -13.78 -3.43 16.91
N LYS A 24 -13.99 -2.12 17.15
CA LYS A 24 -14.14 -1.13 16.08
C LYS A 24 -12.91 -1.10 15.17
N LEU A 25 -11.70 -1.12 15.74
CA LEU A 25 -10.45 -1.15 14.97
C LEU A 25 -10.32 -2.44 14.15
N LYS A 26 -10.73 -3.59 14.68
CA LYS A 26 -10.74 -4.86 13.93
C LYS A 26 -11.70 -4.84 12.76
N MET A 27 -12.88 -4.23 12.93
CA MET A 27 -13.83 -4.05 11.83
C MET A 27 -13.23 -3.17 10.72
N ILE A 28 -12.66 -2.01 11.07
CA ILE A 28 -12.01 -1.10 10.09
C ILE A 28 -10.87 -1.81 9.34
N TYR A 29 -10.04 -2.57 10.08
CA TYR A 29 -8.98 -3.36 9.48
C TYR A 29 -9.52 -4.46 8.55
N GLY A 30 -10.58 -5.17 8.96
CA GLY A 30 -11.22 -6.20 8.13
C GLY A 30 -11.73 -5.64 6.80
N ASP A 31 -12.40 -4.48 6.84
CA ASP A 31 -12.88 -3.79 5.64
C ASP A 31 -11.74 -3.34 4.74
N MET A 32 -10.64 -2.83 5.30
CA MET A 32 -9.44 -2.50 4.54
C MET A 32 -8.80 -3.75 3.93
N LYS A 33 -8.66 -4.85 4.69
CA LYS A 33 -8.04 -6.10 4.24
C LYS A 33 -8.82 -6.68 3.06
N LYS A 34 -10.15 -6.76 3.17
CA LYS A 34 -11.01 -7.23 2.10
C LYS A 34 -10.84 -6.42 0.82
N ARG A 35 -10.80 -5.09 0.91
CA ARG A 35 -10.55 -4.22 -0.26
C ARG A 35 -9.21 -4.52 -0.95
N VAL A 36 -8.16 -4.75 -0.17
CA VAL A 36 -6.84 -5.11 -0.71
C VAL A 36 -6.89 -6.49 -1.39
N GLU A 37 -7.52 -7.48 -0.76
CA GLU A 37 -7.66 -8.83 -1.33
C GLU A 37 -8.47 -8.81 -2.63
N ASP A 38 -9.57 -8.08 -2.69
CA ASP A 38 -10.39 -7.91 -3.89
C ASP A 38 -9.59 -7.24 -5.04
N MET A 39 -8.77 -6.23 -4.73
CA MET A 39 -7.86 -5.60 -5.70
C MET A 39 -6.79 -6.57 -6.22
N VAL A 40 -6.20 -7.38 -5.34
CA VAL A 40 -5.21 -8.39 -5.71
C VAL A 40 -5.83 -9.46 -6.61
N ASN A 41 -7.02 -9.96 -6.24
CA ASN A 41 -7.73 -11.00 -7.00
C ASN A 41 -8.20 -10.51 -8.37
N SER A 42 -8.63 -9.24 -8.47
CA SER A 42 -9.04 -8.64 -9.74
C SER A 42 -7.87 -8.26 -10.65
N GLY A 43 -6.65 -8.17 -10.10
CA GLY A 43 -5.44 -7.74 -10.82
C GLY A 43 -5.53 -6.29 -11.33
N LYS A 44 -6.50 -5.51 -10.84
CA LYS A 44 -6.76 -4.15 -11.27
C LYS A 44 -6.93 -3.24 -10.06
N VAL A 45 -6.31 -2.07 -10.12
CA VAL A 45 -6.57 -1.00 -9.16
C VAL A 45 -7.90 -0.36 -9.56
N ILE A 46 -8.98 -0.76 -8.90
CA ILE A 46 -10.28 -0.11 -9.08
C ILE A 46 -10.20 1.25 -8.37
N ASN A 47 -10.20 2.33 -9.14
CA ASN A 47 -10.32 3.70 -8.64
C ASN A 47 -11.77 3.92 -8.14
N ASP A 48 -12.12 3.28 -7.02
CA ASP A 48 -13.34 3.63 -6.30
C ASP A 48 -13.10 4.97 -5.61
N HIS A 49 -13.93 5.97 -5.93
CA HIS A 49 -13.92 7.30 -5.31
C HIS A 49 -13.99 7.25 -3.77
N ARG A 50 -14.39 6.12 -3.17
CA ARG A 50 -14.43 5.90 -1.72
C ARG A 50 -13.11 5.45 -1.08
N SER A 51 -12.18 4.83 -1.83
CA SER A 51 -11.01 4.16 -1.23
C SER A 51 -9.75 5.01 -1.19
N ILE A 52 -9.63 6.01 -2.06
CA ILE A 52 -8.51 6.95 -2.10
C ILE A 52 -9.10 8.35 -1.94
N GLN A 53 -9.27 8.78 -0.69
CA GLN A 53 -9.74 10.13 -0.36
C GLN A 53 -8.78 11.23 -0.86
N SER A 54 -7.55 10.85 -1.22
CA SER A 54 -6.56 11.69 -1.86
C SER A 54 -6.60 11.53 -3.38
N GLY A 55 -7.28 12.45 -4.08
CA GLY A 55 -7.23 12.55 -5.54
C GLY A 55 -5.82 12.64 -6.14
N GLN A 56 -4.78 12.82 -5.30
CA GLN A 56 -3.36 12.86 -5.67
C GLN A 56 -2.83 11.53 -6.23
N PHE A 57 -3.44 10.39 -5.90
CA PHE A 57 -3.03 9.08 -6.42
C PHE A 57 -3.90 8.58 -7.59
N CYS A 58 -4.97 9.32 -7.92
CA CYS A 58 -5.82 8.99 -9.06
C CYS A 58 -5.01 9.14 -10.36
N GLY A 59 -4.96 8.08 -11.16
CA GLY A 59 -4.23 8.03 -12.43
C GLY A 59 -2.71 7.80 -12.34
N LEU A 60 -2.15 7.71 -11.13
CA LEU A 60 -0.72 7.44 -10.94
C LEU A 60 -0.34 6.04 -11.43
N PHE A 61 -1.25 5.08 -11.23
CA PHE A 61 -1.09 3.70 -11.69
C PHE A 61 -1.48 3.50 -13.16
N ASP A 62 -2.11 4.48 -13.82
CA ASP A 62 -2.43 4.39 -15.25
C ASP A 62 -1.15 4.34 -16.10
N LEU A 63 -0.07 4.96 -15.62
CA LEU A 63 1.28 4.86 -16.23
C LEU A 63 1.75 3.39 -16.35
N TRP A 64 1.32 2.53 -15.42
CA TRP A 64 1.69 1.12 -15.38
C TRP A 64 0.84 0.24 -16.31
N ALA A 65 -0.34 0.72 -16.70
CA ALA A 65 -1.31 -0.08 -17.45
C ALA A 65 -0.98 -0.20 -18.94
N ASP A 66 -0.31 0.80 -19.53
CA ASP A 66 -0.20 0.88 -21.00
C ASP A 66 1.26 0.99 -21.52
N LYS A 67 2.15 1.66 -20.79
CA LYS A 67 3.50 1.99 -21.31
C LYS A 67 4.67 1.29 -20.61
N PHE A 68 4.46 0.76 -19.41
CA PHE A 68 5.56 0.23 -18.60
C PHE A 68 5.62 -1.29 -18.70
N THR A 69 6.82 -1.81 -18.90
CA THR A 69 7.10 -3.23 -18.76
C THR A 69 8.05 -3.45 -17.59
N ARG A 70 8.08 -4.65 -17.01
CA ARG A 70 9.02 -4.99 -15.91
C ARG A 70 10.51 -4.76 -16.22
N HIS A 71 10.86 -4.58 -17.49
CA HIS A 71 12.22 -4.40 -18.00
C HIS A 71 12.47 -3.03 -18.64
N ASP A 72 11.42 -2.22 -18.80
CA ASP A 72 11.50 -0.91 -19.44
C ASP A 72 10.44 0.01 -18.83
N HIS A 73 10.90 0.85 -17.90
CA HIS A 73 10.09 1.88 -17.26
C HIS A 73 11.02 2.94 -16.64
N PRO A 74 10.61 4.23 -16.65
CA PRO A 74 11.35 5.29 -16.00
C PRO A 74 11.29 5.18 -14.46
N THR A 75 12.06 6.04 -13.79
CA THR A 75 12.01 6.22 -12.34
C THR A 75 10.67 6.84 -11.92
N ILE A 76 10.12 6.39 -10.79
CA ILE A 76 8.93 6.97 -10.15
C ILE A 76 9.28 7.26 -8.69
N ILE A 77 9.04 8.49 -8.26
CA ILE A 77 9.16 8.91 -6.86
C ILE A 77 7.87 9.62 -6.47
N LYS A 78 7.21 9.14 -5.41
CA LYS A 78 5.93 9.68 -4.95
C LYS A 78 5.86 9.71 -3.44
N VAL A 79 5.49 10.86 -2.90
CA VAL A 79 5.20 11.02 -1.48
C VAL A 79 3.74 10.63 -1.26
N LEU A 80 3.53 9.56 -0.51
CA LEU A 80 2.23 9.06 -0.11
C LEU A 80 1.91 9.64 1.28
N GLN A 81 1.37 10.85 1.33
CA GLN A 81 0.92 11.44 2.59
C GLN A 81 -0.58 11.19 2.77
N ASP A 82 -0.97 10.67 3.93
CA ASP A 82 -2.37 10.54 4.31
C ASP A 82 -2.63 11.47 5.51
N THR A 83 -3.32 12.57 5.22
CA THR A 83 -3.85 13.61 6.15
C THR A 83 -2.88 14.60 6.81
N ASP A 84 -3.41 15.80 7.05
CA ASP A 84 -2.81 16.98 7.72
C ASP A 84 -2.61 16.82 9.24
N THR A 85 -2.43 15.59 9.74
CA THR A 85 -2.14 15.37 11.16
C THR A 85 -0.65 15.20 11.36
N GLU A 86 -0.03 16.06 12.17
CA GLU A 86 1.43 16.18 12.39
C GLU A 86 2.15 14.90 12.88
N ILE A 87 1.43 13.79 13.06
CA ILE A 87 1.89 12.59 13.78
C ILE A 87 2.29 11.43 12.84
N MET A 88 1.85 11.44 11.57
CA MET A 88 2.16 10.35 10.64
C MET A 88 3.50 10.59 9.90
N PRO A 89 4.46 9.65 9.92
CA PRO A 89 5.69 9.78 9.14
C PRO A 89 5.42 9.73 7.62
N ASN A 90 6.30 10.37 6.86
CA ASN A 90 6.22 10.34 5.39
C ASN A 90 6.43 8.91 4.87
N LEU A 91 5.48 8.45 4.05
CA LEU A 91 5.65 7.26 3.23
C LEU A 91 6.08 7.68 1.83
N ILE A 92 7.24 7.21 1.37
CA ILE A 92 7.75 7.52 0.02
C ILE A 92 7.79 6.24 -0.79
N TYR A 93 7.06 6.23 -1.90
CA TYR A 93 7.12 5.19 -2.91
C TYR A 93 8.23 5.52 -3.92
N VAL A 94 9.15 4.56 -4.11
CA VAL A 94 10.25 4.67 -5.08
C VAL A 94 10.28 3.43 -5.97
N SER A 95 10.21 3.65 -7.28
CA SER A 95 10.50 2.66 -8.31
C SER A 95 11.69 3.14 -9.12
N ARG A 96 12.77 2.36 -9.14
CA ARG A 96 13.98 2.67 -9.92
C ARG A 96 13.72 2.49 -11.41
N GLU A 97 14.35 3.30 -12.25
CA GLU A 97 14.36 3.06 -13.69
C GLU A 97 14.90 1.66 -14.03
N LYS A 98 14.28 1.03 -15.03
CA LYS A 98 14.81 -0.16 -15.69
C LYS A 98 14.86 0.06 -17.19
N ARG A 99 15.95 -0.42 -17.79
CA ARG A 99 16.19 -0.46 -19.23
C ARG A 99 16.78 -1.81 -19.60
N ARG A 100 16.34 -2.39 -20.72
CA ARG A 100 16.87 -3.67 -21.22
C ARG A 100 18.37 -3.63 -21.52
N SER A 101 18.89 -2.47 -21.88
CA SER A 101 20.30 -2.24 -22.21
C SER A 101 21.22 -2.16 -20.99
N SER A 102 20.67 -2.03 -19.78
CA SER A 102 21.45 -1.82 -18.57
C SER A 102 21.23 -2.99 -17.61
N PRO A 103 22.29 -3.67 -17.13
CA PRO A 103 22.16 -4.69 -16.11
C PRO A 103 21.75 -4.06 -14.78
N HIS A 104 20.94 -4.79 -14.00
CA HIS A 104 20.47 -4.35 -12.69
C HIS A 104 20.78 -5.41 -11.65
N HIS A 105 21.37 -4.98 -10.53
CA HIS A 105 21.43 -5.82 -9.35
C HIS A 105 20.04 -5.90 -8.72
N PHE A 106 19.68 -7.10 -8.26
CA PHE A 106 18.38 -7.40 -7.68
C PHE A 106 18.15 -6.59 -6.38
N LYS A 107 18.42 -7.18 -5.21
CA LYS A 107 18.24 -6.47 -3.93
C LYS A 107 19.39 -5.51 -3.64
N ALA A 108 20.61 -5.84 -4.06
CA ALA A 108 21.79 -5.00 -3.84
C ALA A 108 21.74 -3.64 -4.56
N GLY A 109 20.89 -3.48 -5.58
CA GLY A 109 20.68 -2.18 -6.21
C GLY A 109 19.49 -1.39 -5.62
N ALA A 110 18.68 -2.02 -4.76
CA ALA A 110 17.42 -1.46 -4.26
C ALA A 110 17.47 -1.02 -2.79
N LEU A 111 18.43 -1.55 -2.03
CA LEU A 111 18.76 -1.12 -0.67
C LEU A 111 19.81 -0.01 -0.73
#